data_AF-D0NAR2-F1
#
_entry.id   AF-D0NAR2-F1
#
_cell.length_a   1.000
_cell.length_b   1.000
_cell.length_c   1.000
_cell.angle_alpha   90.00
_cell.angle_beta   90.00
_cell.angle_gamma   90.00
#
_symmetry.space_group_name_H-M   'P 1'
#
loop_
_entity.id
_entity.type
_entity.pdbx_description
1 polymer ?
#
loop_
_entity_poly.entity_id
_entity_poly.type
_entity_poly.pdbx_seq_one_letter_code
_entity_poly.pdbx_strand_id
1 'polypeptide(L)'
;MASRGRAASSRAKQQQPHRFSRLRHKLTATWQRCRISQRSEYSVERLLAFRDYHRSTSTTRVILVCVLVPIPALLVALAIDCIPLRPPSEGWRANYAVWIRLCTAMFFEALGVVLQVREVIMTGTISNIQASFIALGTAVTCVLATIAVAEVWKFPIPFGYVLMTNVYVIILFVWMILGIGPRVLASSTVLRQQIKAQLFIIANQGVVVVKGFSSS
;
A
#
# COMPACT_ATOMS: atom_id res chain seq x y z
N MET A 1 -11.12 -64.06 -46.00
CA MET A 1 -11.61 -62.68 -46.24
C MET A 1 -12.93 -62.52 -45.50
N ALA A 2 -12.92 -62.03 -44.26
CA ALA A 2 -13.08 -60.62 -43.88
C ALA A 2 -14.56 -60.17 -43.78
N SER A 3 -15.20 -60.44 -42.62
CA SER A 3 -16.44 -59.78 -42.20
C SER A 3 -16.55 -59.78 -40.67
N ARG A 4 -15.58 -59.13 -40.00
CA ARG A 4 -15.60 -58.81 -38.57
C ARG A 4 -15.14 -57.36 -38.40
N GLY A 5 -15.95 -56.43 -38.88
CA GLY A 5 -15.54 -55.03 -39.03
C GLY A 5 -16.55 -54.00 -38.52
N ARG A 6 -17.52 -54.36 -37.67
CA ARG A 6 -18.56 -53.37 -37.28
C ARG A 6 -19.09 -53.42 -35.86
N ALA A 7 -18.37 -54.06 -34.92
CA ALA A 7 -18.77 -54.10 -33.50
C ALA A 7 -17.69 -53.58 -32.53
N ALA A 8 -16.58 -53.03 -33.01
CA ALA A 8 -15.45 -52.62 -32.16
C ALA A 8 -15.32 -51.09 -31.98
N SER A 9 -16.17 -50.27 -32.61
CA SER A 9 -16.04 -48.80 -32.55
C SER A 9 -16.84 -48.13 -31.42
N SER A 10 -17.83 -48.81 -30.83
CA SER A 10 -18.74 -48.18 -29.85
C SER A 10 -18.40 -48.35 -28.37
N ARG A 11 -17.28 -49.00 -28.00
CA ARG A 11 -16.94 -49.28 -26.59
C ARG A 11 -15.76 -48.50 -26.01
N ALA A 12 -15.10 -47.65 -26.79
CA ALA A 12 -13.85 -47.00 -26.35
C ALA A 12 -14.03 -45.57 -25.81
N LYS A 13 -15.26 -45.06 -25.64
CA LYS A 13 -15.49 -43.64 -25.28
C LYS A 13 -16.27 -43.37 -23.99
N GLN A 14 -16.50 -44.36 -23.14
CA GLN A 14 -17.48 -44.21 -22.05
C GLN A 14 -17.04 -44.70 -20.66
N GLN A 15 -15.74 -44.67 -20.35
CA GLN A 15 -15.24 -45.16 -19.05
C GLN A 15 -14.24 -44.27 -18.31
N GLN A 16 -14.04 -43.01 -18.73
CA GLN A 16 -13.23 -42.05 -17.96
C GLN A 16 -13.88 -40.65 -17.94
N PRO A 17 -14.77 -40.39 -16.96
CA PRO A 17 -14.67 -39.13 -16.23
C PRO A 17 -15.07 -39.20 -14.73
N HIS A 18 -15.33 -40.39 -14.16
CA HIS A 18 -15.89 -40.48 -12.80
C HIS A 18 -14.86 -40.39 -11.66
N ARG A 19 -13.62 -40.84 -11.85
CA ARG A 19 -12.59 -40.77 -10.78
C ARG A 19 -12.07 -39.35 -10.60
N PHE A 20 -11.86 -38.62 -11.69
CA PHE A 20 -11.30 -37.28 -11.68
C PHE A 20 -12.27 -36.22 -11.13
N SER A 21 -13.56 -36.34 -11.47
CA SER A 21 -14.61 -35.50 -10.89
C SER A 21 -14.76 -35.72 -9.38
N ARG A 22 -14.71 -36.98 -8.92
CA ARG A 22 -14.74 -37.32 -7.49
C ARG A 22 -13.50 -36.79 -6.74
N LEU A 23 -12.32 -36.88 -7.34
CA LEU A 23 -11.09 -36.32 -6.78
C LEU A 23 -11.14 -34.78 -6.73
N ARG A 24 -11.61 -34.12 -7.80
CA ARG A 24 -11.82 -32.66 -7.81
C ARG A 24 -12.80 -32.24 -6.74
N HIS A 25 -13.96 -32.90 -6.63
CA HIS A 25 -14.95 -32.60 -5.60
C HIS A 25 -14.40 -32.80 -4.18
N LYS A 26 -13.65 -33.88 -3.94
CA LYS A 26 -13.00 -34.10 -2.64
C LYS A 26 -11.97 -33.01 -2.34
N LEU A 27 -11.12 -32.65 -3.30
CA LEU A 27 -10.13 -31.58 -3.13
C LEU A 27 -10.79 -30.22 -2.89
N THR A 28 -11.84 -29.87 -3.64
CA THR A 28 -12.59 -28.63 -3.39
C THR A 28 -13.31 -28.63 -2.06
N ALA A 29 -13.88 -29.77 -1.65
CA ALA A 29 -14.57 -29.88 -0.37
C ALA A 29 -13.59 -29.78 0.81
N THR A 30 -12.43 -30.44 0.72
CA THR A 30 -11.37 -30.33 1.73
C THR A 30 -10.78 -28.92 1.75
N TRP A 31 -10.55 -28.31 0.60
CA TRP A 31 -10.09 -26.93 0.49
C TRP A 31 -11.08 -25.93 1.11
N GLN A 32 -12.37 -26.11 0.87
CA GLN A 32 -13.41 -25.28 1.50
C GLN A 32 -13.51 -25.54 3.00
N ARG A 33 -13.45 -26.80 3.46
CA ARG A 33 -13.44 -27.13 4.90
C ARG A 33 -12.22 -26.55 5.61
N CYS A 34 -11.02 -26.66 5.05
CA CYS A 34 -9.81 -26.05 5.60
C CYS A 34 -9.92 -24.51 5.63
N ARG A 35 -10.37 -23.88 4.53
CA ARG A 35 -10.59 -22.42 4.49
C ARG A 35 -11.65 -21.96 5.50
N ILE A 36 -12.70 -22.74 5.72
CA ILE A 36 -13.78 -22.42 6.67
C ILE A 36 -13.30 -22.64 8.10
N SER A 37 -12.62 -23.75 8.39
CA SER A 37 -12.08 -24.07 9.73
C SER A 37 -11.11 -22.98 10.20
N GLN A 38 -10.14 -22.62 9.35
CA GLN A 38 -9.13 -21.62 9.67
C GLN A 38 -9.70 -20.21 9.80
N ARG A 39 -10.79 -19.88 9.06
CA ARG A 39 -11.53 -18.62 9.26
C ARG A 39 -12.44 -18.64 10.48
N SER A 40 -13.03 -19.79 10.81
CA SER A 40 -14.00 -19.92 11.89
C SER A 40 -13.34 -19.83 13.25
N GLU A 41 -12.18 -20.46 13.44
CA GLU A 41 -11.40 -20.37 14.68
C GLU A 41 -10.90 -18.93 14.87
N TYR A 42 -10.31 -18.33 13.84
CA TYR A 42 -9.87 -16.92 13.85
C TYR A 42 -11.03 -15.93 14.04
N SER A 43 -12.24 -16.27 13.58
CA SER A 43 -13.44 -15.44 13.76
C SER A 43 -13.99 -15.56 15.18
N VAL A 44 -13.98 -16.75 15.77
CA VAL A 44 -14.46 -16.97 17.15
C VAL A 44 -13.47 -16.38 18.14
N GLU A 45 -12.17 -16.58 17.95
CA GLU A 45 -11.12 -15.97 18.77
C GLU A 45 -11.15 -14.44 18.68
N ARG A 46 -11.31 -13.86 17.48
CA ARG A 46 -11.49 -12.40 17.32
C ARG A 46 -12.80 -11.91 17.93
N LEU A 47 -13.88 -12.68 17.85
CA LEU A 47 -15.17 -12.31 18.44
C LEU A 47 -15.12 -12.36 19.97
N LEU A 48 -14.44 -13.36 20.53
CA LEU A 48 -14.19 -13.49 21.97
C LEU A 48 -13.25 -12.40 22.46
N ALA A 49 -12.13 -12.14 21.76
CA ALA A 49 -11.23 -11.03 22.07
C ALA A 49 -11.92 -9.67 21.94
N PHE A 50 -12.80 -9.49 20.95
CA PHE A 50 -13.60 -8.28 20.80
C PHE A 50 -14.64 -8.13 21.91
N ARG A 51 -15.31 -9.22 22.31
CA ARG A 51 -16.27 -9.24 23.43
C ARG A 51 -15.57 -8.96 24.77
N ASP A 52 -14.41 -9.55 24.99
CA ASP A 52 -13.61 -9.34 26.20
C ASP A 52 -12.98 -7.94 26.22
N TYR A 53 -12.58 -7.41 25.06
CA TYR A 53 -12.18 -6.01 24.88
C TYR A 53 -13.34 -5.05 25.15
N HIS A 54 -14.54 -5.32 24.62
CA HIS A 54 -15.74 -4.53 24.87
C HIS A 54 -16.21 -4.60 26.34
N ARG A 55 -15.95 -5.72 27.02
CA ARG A 55 -16.30 -5.93 28.43
C ARG A 55 -15.31 -5.26 29.39
N SER A 56 -14.03 -5.15 29.00
CA SER A 56 -12.96 -4.54 29.80
C SER A 56 -12.69 -3.07 29.48
N THR A 57 -13.04 -2.62 28.27
CA THR A 57 -12.79 -1.26 27.81
C THR A 57 -14.06 -0.42 27.91
N SER A 58 -14.00 0.65 28.71
CA SER A 58 -15.03 1.68 28.75
C SER A 58 -15.28 2.23 27.34
N THR A 59 -16.51 2.12 26.85
CA THR A 59 -16.96 2.64 25.55
C THR A 59 -16.61 4.13 25.40
N THR A 60 -16.57 4.86 26.51
CA THR A 60 -16.11 6.24 26.61
C THR A 60 -14.64 6.40 26.22
N ARG A 61 -13.74 5.49 26.61
CA ARG A 61 -12.32 5.53 26.20
C ARG A 61 -12.17 5.30 24.70
N VAL A 62 -12.94 4.38 24.11
CA VAL A 62 -12.88 4.12 22.66
C VAL A 62 -13.36 5.34 21.89
N ILE A 63 -14.51 5.92 22.27
CA ILE A 63 -15.04 7.14 21.63
C ILE A 63 -14.05 8.30 21.81
N LEU A 64 -13.49 8.47 23.01
CA LEU A 64 -12.50 9.49 23.31
C LEU A 64 -11.24 9.31 22.46
N VAL A 65 -10.73 8.09 22.30
CA VAL A 65 -9.59 7.79 21.42
C VAL A 65 -9.95 8.03 19.95
N CYS A 66 -11.11 7.60 19.47
CA CYS A 66 -11.56 7.84 18.10
C CYS A 66 -11.75 9.32 17.76
N VAL A 67 -12.09 10.16 18.75
CA VAL A 67 -12.21 11.61 18.60
C VAL A 67 -10.87 12.31 18.81
N LEU A 68 -10.05 11.88 19.78
CA LEU A 68 -8.75 12.50 20.06
C LEU A 68 -7.64 12.08 19.11
N VAL A 69 -7.69 10.90 18.50
CA VAL A 69 -6.70 10.48 17.50
C VAL A 69 -6.69 11.38 16.27
N PRO A 70 -7.84 11.79 15.69
CA PRO A 70 -7.82 12.72 14.56
C PRO A 70 -7.53 14.16 14.99
N ILE A 71 -7.69 14.55 16.26
CA ILE A 71 -7.49 15.94 16.70
C ILE A 71 -6.06 16.45 16.46
N PRO A 72 -4.97 15.76 16.81
CA PRO A 72 -3.61 16.17 16.46
C PRO A 72 -3.41 16.32 14.95
N ALA A 73 -3.95 15.38 14.16
CA ALA A 73 -3.87 15.45 12.71
C ALA A 73 -4.66 16.65 12.13
N LEU A 74 -5.84 16.92 12.68
CA LEU A 74 -6.69 18.08 12.34
C LEU A 74 -6.05 19.40 12.78
N LEU A 75 -5.44 19.45 13.96
CA LEU A 75 -4.74 20.62 14.46
C LEU A 75 -3.50 20.92 13.61
N VAL A 76 -2.77 19.90 13.19
CA VAL A 76 -1.68 20.07 12.21
C VAL A 76 -2.25 20.54 10.88
N ALA A 77 -3.32 19.93 10.36
CA ALA A 77 -3.97 20.34 9.12
C ALA A 77 -4.42 21.82 9.15
N LEU A 78 -5.11 22.22 10.21
CA LEU A 78 -5.58 23.59 10.46
C LEU A 78 -4.42 24.56 10.66
N ALA A 79 -3.40 24.19 11.43
CA ALA A 79 -2.20 25.01 11.59
C ALA A 79 -1.53 25.27 10.23
N ILE A 80 -1.64 24.32 9.30
CA ILE A 80 -1.13 24.45 7.92
C ILE A 80 -2.08 25.15 6.95
N ASP A 81 -3.39 25.15 7.18
CA ASP A 81 -4.36 25.96 6.44
C ASP A 81 -4.41 27.42 6.91
N CYS A 82 -4.02 27.71 8.16
CA CYS A 82 -3.97 29.06 8.70
C CYS A 82 -2.78 29.89 8.23
N ILE A 83 -1.87 29.35 7.41
CA ILE A 83 -0.74 30.11 6.87
C ILE A 83 -1.18 30.79 5.57
N PRO A 84 -1.22 32.14 5.52
CA PRO A 84 -1.72 32.86 4.36
C PRO A 84 -0.87 32.55 3.11
N LEU A 85 -1.50 31.89 2.14
CA LEU A 85 -0.95 31.67 0.81
C LEU A 85 -0.98 33.00 0.04
N ARG A 86 0.19 33.45 -0.44
CA ARG A 86 0.27 34.61 -1.33
C ARG A 86 -0.15 34.20 -2.74
N PRO A 87 -0.62 35.13 -3.58
CA PRO A 87 -1.04 34.80 -4.93
C PRO A 87 0.05 34.03 -5.70
N PRO A 88 -0.31 32.96 -6.43
CA PRO A 88 0.67 32.07 -7.10
C PRO A 88 1.49 32.77 -8.20
N SER A 89 1.10 33.98 -8.59
CA SER A 89 1.84 34.86 -9.51
C SER A 89 3.16 35.39 -8.96
N GLU A 90 3.37 35.38 -7.63
CA GLU A 90 4.62 35.80 -7.00
C GLU A 90 5.70 34.70 -6.98
N GLY A 91 5.37 33.51 -7.49
CA GLY A 91 6.31 32.39 -7.61
C GLY A 91 6.53 31.59 -6.32
N TRP A 92 7.34 30.54 -6.43
CA TRP A 92 7.55 29.55 -5.37
C TRP A 92 8.36 30.06 -4.18
N ARG A 93 9.22 31.07 -4.38
CA ARG A 93 10.08 31.67 -3.33
C ARG A 93 9.29 32.54 -2.36
N ALA A 94 8.24 33.21 -2.83
CA ALA A 94 7.35 34.01 -2.00
C ALA A 94 6.43 33.14 -1.12
N ASN A 95 6.25 31.86 -1.48
CA ASN A 95 5.37 30.90 -0.82
C ASN A 95 6.14 29.83 -0.03
N TYR A 96 7.21 30.22 0.67
CA TYR A 96 8.10 29.28 1.38
C TYR A 96 7.38 28.46 2.47
N ALA A 97 6.32 29.00 3.06
CA ALA A 97 5.51 28.31 4.05
C ALA A 97 4.85 27.03 3.52
N VAL A 98 4.55 26.97 2.21
CA VAL A 98 4.01 25.77 1.56
C VAL A 98 5.01 24.63 1.63
N TRP A 99 6.31 24.92 1.48
CA TRP A 99 7.36 23.90 1.54
C TRP A 99 7.57 23.38 2.96
N ILE A 100 7.48 24.26 3.97
CA ILE A 100 7.53 23.86 5.38
C ILE A 100 6.34 22.96 5.71
N ARG A 101 5.13 23.39 5.30
CA ARG A 101 3.89 22.61 5.43
C ARG A 101 4.02 21.22 4.84
N LEU A 102 4.49 21.17 3.59
CA LEU A 102 4.63 19.95 2.82
C LEU A 102 5.70 19.04 3.44
N CYS A 103 6.81 19.60 3.95
CA CYS A 103 7.85 18.85 4.64
C CYS A 103 7.32 18.19 5.92
N THR A 104 6.63 18.96 6.77
CA THR A 104 6.08 18.44 8.02
C THR A 104 5.05 17.34 7.78
N ALA A 105 4.14 17.53 6.83
CA ALA A 105 3.14 16.52 6.49
C ALA A 105 3.81 15.22 5.99
N MET A 106 4.75 15.33 5.04
CA MET A 106 5.46 14.17 4.50
C MET A 106 6.32 13.47 5.55
N PHE A 107 6.88 14.18 6.52
CA PHE A 107 7.64 13.58 7.60
C PHE A 107 6.78 12.65 8.46
N PHE A 108 5.64 13.13 8.93
CA PHE A 108 4.74 12.32 9.77
C PHE A 108 4.13 11.16 8.99
N GLU A 109 3.80 11.37 7.72
CA GLU A 109 3.34 10.30 6.84
C GLU A 109 4.42 9.21 6.69
N ALA A 110 5.65 9.59 6.35
CA ALA A 110 6.76 8.66 6.16
C ALA A 110 7.07 7.90 7.46
N LEU A 111 7.08 8.60 8.60
CA LEU A 111 7.28 7.99 9.91
C LEU A 111 6.19 6.96 10.21
N GLY A 112 4.92 7.30 9.97
CA GLY A 112 3.80 6.39 10.15
C GLY A 112 3.91 5.12 9.29
N VAL A 113 4.32 5.28 8.01
CA VAL A 113 4.53 4.14 7.11
C VAL A 113 5.70 3.27 7.58
N VAL A 114 6.83 3.86 7.95
CA VAL A 114 8.01 3.11 8.41
C VAL A 114 7.70 2.34 9.71
N LEU A 115 6.97 2.95 10.64
CA LEU A 115 6.52 2.28 11.86
C LEU A 115 5.53 1.14 11.56
N GLN A 116 4.61 1.31 10.60
CA GLN A 116 3.74 0.22 10.16
C GLN A 116 4.53 -0.93 9.53
N VAL A 117 5.50 -0.63 8.65
CA VAL A 117 6.37 -1.65 8.04
C VAL A 117 7.17 -2.38 9.11
N ARG A 118 7.71 -1.65 10.09
CA ARG A 118 8.40 -2.23 11.24
C ARG A 118 7.52 -3.23 11.97
N GLU A 119 6.32 -2.84 12.38
CA GLU A 119 5.48 -3.70 13.23
C GLU A 119 4.85 -4.87 12.45
N VAL A 120 4.44 -4.64 11.21
CA VAL A 120 3.70 -5.63 10.39
C VAL A 120 4.62 -6.58 9.61
N ILE A 121 5.79 -6.11 9.17
CA ILE A 121 6.64 -6.85 8.22
C ILE A 121 7.99 -7.24 8.83
N MET A 122 8.62 -6.36 9.62
CA MET A 122 10.02 -6.51 10.05
C MET A 122 10.19 -6.24 11.55
N THR A 123 9.38 -6.93 12.36
CA THR A 123 9.29 -6.71 13.81
C THR A 123 10.67 -6.76 14.46
N GLY A 124 11.04 -5.69 15.18
CA GLY A 124 12.32 -5.59 15.90
C GLY A 124 13.56 -5.24 15.05
N THR A 125 13.42 -4.99 13.75
CA THR A 125 14.58 -4.72 12.88
C THR A 125 14.93 -3.24 12.73
N ILE A 126 13.97 -2.34 12.97
CA ILE A 126 14.12 -0.90 12.73
C ILE A 126 14.10 -0.14 14.06
N SER A 127 15.17 0.56 14.39
CA SER A 127 15.23 1.45 15.57
C SER A 127 14.39 2.72 15.36
N ASN A 128 13.88 3.34 16.45
CA ASN A 128 13.17 4.62 16.38
C ASN A 128 14.01 5.72 15.74
N ILE A 129 15.32 5.73 16.00
CA ILE A 129 16.24 6.72 15.43
C ILE A 129 16.37 6.51 13.92
N GLN A 130 16.50 5.26 13.48
CA GLN A 130 16.57 4.93 12.05
C GLN A 130 15.25 5.26 11.34
N ALA A 131 14.11 4.99 11.97
CA ALA A 131 12.79 5.34 11.42
C ALA A 131 12.64 6.85 11.23
N SER A 132 13.03 7.66 12.23
CA SER A 132 13.04 9.12 12.12
C SER A 132 14.00 9.62 11.04
N PHE A 133 15.17 9.00 10.89
CA PHE A 133 16.13 9.36 9.85
C PHE A 133 15.59 9.08 8.44
N ILE A 134 14.99 7.90 8.23
CA ILE A 134 14.34 7.52 6.96
C ILE A 134 13.20 8.49 6.64
N ALA A 135 12.36 8.79 7.63
CA ALA A 135 11.23 9.70 7.46
C ALA A 135 11.69 11.13 7.10
N LEU A 136 12.69 11.65 7.80
CA LEU A 136 13.25 12.98 7.55
C LEU A 136 13.92 13.06 6.18
N GLY A 137 14.75 12.07 5.83
CA GLY A 137 15.38 11.98 4.52
C GLY A 137 14.34 11.96 3.40
N THR A 138 13.29 11.14 3.55
CA THR A 138 12.20 11.06 2.58
C THR A 138 11.51 12.41 2.40
N ALA A 139 11.08 13.04 3.50
CA ALA A 139 10.37 14.31 3.46
C ALA A 139 11.19 15.41 2.79
N VAL A 140 12.46 15.57 3.19
CA VAL A 140 13.36 16.59 2.64
C VAL A 140 13.61 16.35 1.16
N THR A 141 13.95 15.12 0.75
CA THR A 141 14.18 14.80 -0.68
C THR A 141 12.93 15.05 -1.52
N CYS A 142 11.74 14.69 -1.03
CA CYS A 142 10.50 14.91 -1.76
C CYS A 142 10.17 16.40 -1.92
N VAL A 143 10.37 17.21 -0.87
CA VAL A 143 10.17 18.67 -0.95
C VAL A 143 11.13 19.28 -1.95
N LEU A 144 12.42 18.92 -1.90
CA LEU A 144 13.43 19.40 -2.86
C LEU A 144 13.08 19.01 -4.30
N ALA A 145 12.62 17.78 -4.52
CA ALA A 145 12.16 17.34 -5.84
C ALA A 145 10.95 18.14 -6.31
N THR A 146 10.00 18.44 -5.41
CA THR A 146 8.80 19.22 -5.74
C THR A 146 9.15 20.68 -6.07
N ILE A 147 10.09 21.27 -5.34
CA ILE A 147 10.64 22.61 -5.63
C ILE A 147 11.33 22.61 -7.00
N ALA A 148 12.16 21.61 -7.30
CA ALA A 148 12.84 21.51 -8.59
C ALA A 148 11.85 21.36 -9.75
N VAL A 149 10.77 20.59 -9.58
CA VAL A 149 9.72 20.48 -10.59
C VAL A 149 8.93 21.79 -10.73
N ALA A 150 8.68 22.50 -9.62
CA ALA A 150 8.01 23.80 -9.65
C ALA A 150 8.84 24.89 -10.35
N GLU A 151 10.18 24.79 -10.34
CA GLU A 151 11.07 25.69 -11.09
C GLU A 151 11.07 25.41 -12.60
N VAL A 152 11.00 24.13 -12.98
CA VAL A 152 11.10 23.72 -14.39
C VAL A 152 9.75 23.79 -15.11
N TRP A 153 8.64 23.73 -14.39
CA TRP A 153 7.30 23.61 -14.98
C TRP A 153 6.37 24.77 -14.62
N LYS A 154 5.58 25.25 -15.60
CA LYS A 154 4.58 26.31 -15.37
C LYS A 154 3.51 25.83 -14.40
N PHE A 155 3.39 26.53 -13.27
CA PHE A 155 2.41 26.27 -12.24
C PHE A 155 0.96 26.49 -12.76
N PRO A 156 -0.04 25.67 -12.38
CA PRO A 156 0.03 24.45 -11.56
C PRO A 156 0.31 23.17 -12.36
N ILE A 157 0.92 22.18 -11.68
CA ILE A 157 1.33 20.89 -12.26
C ILE A 157 0.09 20.03 -12.61
N PRO A 158 -0.16 19.68 -13.88
CA PRO A 158 -1.23 18.76 -14.25
C PRO A 158 -0.93 17.36 -13.70
N PHE A 159 -1.90 16.72 -13.04
CA PHE A 159 -1.74 15.44 -12.33
C PHE A 159 -0.71 15.45 -11.19
N GLY A 160 -0.40 16.62 -10.63
CA GLY A 160 0.62 16.77 -9.57
C GLY A 160 0.44 15.81 -8.40
N TYR A 161 -0.80 15.59 -7.93
CA TYR A 161 -1.05 14.65 -6.84
C TYR A 161 -0.61 13.22 -7.18
N VAL A 162 -1.04 12.70 -8.34
CA VAL A 162 -0.72 11.33 -8.76
C VAL A 162 0.78 11.18 -9.01
N LEU A 163 1.39 12.08 -9.78
CA LEU A 163 2.82 12.02 -10.09
C LEU A 163 3.68 12.12 -8.82
N MET A 164 3.34 13.05 -7.92
CA MET A 164 4.11 13.26 -6.68
C MET A 164 3.92 12.11 -5.69
N THR A 165 2.75 11.47 -5.61
CA THR A 165 2.57 10.27 -4.78
C THR A 165 3.51 9.14 -5.21
N ASN A 166 3.68 8.90 -6.51
CA ASN A 166 4.60 7.86 -6.98
C ASN A 166 6.06 8.20 -6.69
N VAL A 167 6.45 9.46 -6.93
CA VAL A 167 7.79 9.96 -6.60
C VAL A 167 8.07 9.81 -5.11
N TYR A 168 7.11 10.16 -4.26
CA TYR A 168 7.20 10.01 -2.81
C TYR A 168 7.42 8.55 -2.40
N VAL A 169 6.63 7.62 -2.96
CA VAL A 169 6.77 6.19 -2.65
C VAL A 169 8.15 5.66 -3.06
N ILE A 170 8.66 6.04 -4.24
CA ILE A 170 10.01 5.65 -4.69
C ILE A 170 11.09 6.17 -3.74
N ILE A 171 11.03 7.46 -3.39
CA ILE A 171 12.01 8.10 -2.50
C ILE A 171 11.98 7.43 -1.12
N LEU A 172 10.78 7.13 -0.58
CA LEU A 172 10.61 6.40 0.67
C LEU A 172 11.30 5.03 0.63
N PHE A 173 11.10 4.27 -0.46
CA PHE A 173 11.76 2.98 -0.63
C PHE A 173 13.29 3.10 -0.70
N VAL A 174 13.81 4.12 -1.41
CA VAL A 174 15.26 4.37 -1.47
C VAL A 174 15.81 4.64 -0.08
N TRP A 175 15.19 5.54 0.69
CA TRP A 175 15.62 5.83 2.06
C TRP A 175 15.48 4.64 3.00
N MET A 176 14.45 3.81 2.84
CA MET A 176 14.34 2.55 3.60
C MET A 176 15.46 1.57 3.26
N ILE A 177 15.81 1.42 1.98
CA ILE A 177 16.93 0.57 1.54
C ILE A 177 18.26 1.10 2.12
N LEU A 178 18.47 2.42 2.10
CA LEU A 178 19.67 3.05 2.64
C LEU A 178 19.76 2.94 4.17
N GLY A 179 18.64 3.10 4.89
CA GLY A 179 18.62 3.11 6.36
C GLY A 179 18.66 1.72 7.00
N ILE A 180 18.04 0.71 6.37
CA ILE A 180 17.90 -0.65 6.92
C ILE A 180 18.86 -1.62 6.23
N GLY A 181 19.25 -1.32 4.99
CA GLY A 181 20.11 -2.14 4.16
C GLY A 181 19.33 -3.04 3.19
N PRO A 182 19.86 -3.28 1.98
CA PRO A 182 19.15 -4.01 0.93
C PRO A 182 18.92 -5.49 1.27
N ARG A 183 19.81 -6.10 2.07
CA ARG A 183 19.75 -7.53 2.42
C ARG A 183 18.57 -7.85 3.33
N VAL A 184 18.26 -6.94 4.24
CA VAL A 184 17.18 -7.09 5.22
C VAL A 184 15.84 -6.84 4.54
N LEU A 185 15.75 -5.87 3.62
CA LEU A 185 14.55 -5.69 2.78
C LEU A 185 14.34 -6.85 1.80
N ALA A 186 15.41 -7.42 1.26
CA ALA A 186 15.34 -8.51 0.30
C ALA A 186 14.86 -9.84 0.93
N SER A 187 14.92 -10.03 2.24
CA SER A 187 14.39 -11.25 2.88
C SER A 187 12.86 -11.26 2.95
N SER A 188 12.20 -10.09 2.88
CA SER A 188 10.74 -10.00 2.95
C SER A 188 10.07 -10.25 1.58
N THR A 189 9.30 -11.32 1.49
CA THR A 189 8.49 -11.65 0.30
C THR A 189 7.36 -10.65 0.09
N VAL A 190 6.77 -10.13 1.16
CA VAL A 190 5.70 -9.11 1.12
C VAL A 190 6.21 -7.81 0.53
N LEU A 191 7.39 -7.35 0.97
CA LEU A 191 7.94 -6.11 0.47
C LEU A 191 8.32 -6.19 -1.02
N ARG A 192 8.89 -7.33 -1.43
CA ARG A 192 9.14 -7.61 -2.86
C ARG A 192 7.86 -7.56 -3.69
N GLN A 193 6.75 -8.08 -3.16
CA GLN A 193 5.45 -7.99 -3.84
C GLN A 193 4.96 -6.55 -3.92
N GLN A 194 5.08 -5.77 -2.86
CA GLN A 194 4.70 -4.35 -2.87
C GLN A 194 5.52 -3.55 -3.87
N ILE A 195 6.85 -3.73 -3.92
CA ILE A 195 7.71 -3.05 -4.90
C ILE A 195 7.29 -3.41 -6.33
N LYS A 196 7.01 -4.68 -6.60
CA LYS A 196 6.51 -5.11 -7.92
C LYS A 196 5.16 -4.47 -8.26
N ALA A 197 4.24 -4.41 -7.30
CA ALA A 197 2.94 -3.77 -7.48
C ALA A 197 3.08 -2.27 -7.76
N GLN A 198 3.96 -1.57 -7.02
CA GLN A 198 4.22 -0.15 -7.24
C GLN A 198 4.85 0.11 -8.61
N LEU A 199 5.86 -0.68 -9.01
CA LEU A 199 6.43 -0.59 -10.36
C LEU A 199 5.39 -0.83 -11.46
N PHE A 200 4.46 -1.76 -11.23
CA PHE A 200 3.35 -2.01 -12.15
C PHE A 200 2.40 -0.80 -12.22
N ILE A 201 2.06 -0.16 -11.09
CA ILE A 201 1.24 1.05 -11.06
C ILE A 201 1.92 2.19 -11.82
N ILE A 202 3.20 2.44 -11.53
CA ILE A 202 4.01 3.48 -12.20
C ILE A 202 4.04 3.25 -13.71
N ALA A 203 4.28 2.01 -14.16
CA ALA A 203 4.30 1.67 -15.57
C ALA A 203 2.96 1.94 -16.26
N ASN A 204 1.85 1.58 -15.61
CA ASN A 204 0.52 1.83 -16.17
C ASN A 204 0.17 3.32 -16.21
N GLN A 205 0.53 4.09 -15.18
CA GLN A 205 0.30 5.53 -15.17
C GLN A 205 1.09 6.25 -16.27
N GLY A 206 2.34 5.83 -16.53
CA GLY A 206 3.12 6.33 -17.66
C GLY A 206 2.42 6.12 -19.00
N VAL A 207 1.81 4.95 -19.21
CA VAL A 207 1.03 4.63 -20.43
C VAL A 207 -0.21 5.53 -20.54
N VAL A 208 -0.91 5.81 -19.44
CA VAL A 208 -2.09 6.69 -19.43
C VAL A 208 -1.70 8.13 -19.78
N VAL A 209 -0.60 8.64 -19.21
CA VAL A 209 -0.10 10.00 -19.52
C VAL A 209 0.28 10.11 -20.99
N VAL A 210 1.03 9.15 -21.54
CA VAL A 210 1.42 9.14 -22.96
C VAL A 210 0.20 9.09 -23.88
N LYS A 211 -0.84 8.32 -23.53
CA LYS A 211 -2.10 8.28 -24.30
C LYS A 211 -2.91 9.57 -24.18
N GLY A 212 -2.92 10.22 -23.01
CA GLY A 212 -3.57 11.51 -22.82
C GLY A 212 -2.96 12.62 -23.68
N PHE A 213 -1.63 12.63 -23.82
CA PHE A 213 -0.91 13.58 -24.68
C PHE A 213 -1.07 13.30 -26.17
N SER A 214 -1.28 12.04 -26.58
CA SER A 214 -1.49 11.68 -28.00
C SER A 214 -2.91 11.99 -28.51
N SER A 215 -3.85 12.25 -27.59
CA SER A 215 -5.26 12.52 -27.88
C SER A 215 -5.66 14.01 -27.78
N SER A 216 -4.70 14.91 -27.49
CA SER A 216 -4.89 16.37 -27.43
C SER A 216 -4.13 17.04 -28.56
#